data_AF-A0A2E3WLG7-F1
#
_entry.id   AF-A0A2E3WLG7-F1
#
_cell.length_a   1.000
_cell.length_b   1.000
_cell.length_c   1.000
_cell.angle_alpha   90.00
_cell.angle_beta   90.00
_cell.angle_gamma   90.00
#
_symmetry.space_group_name_H-M   'P 1'
#
loop_
_entity.id
_entity.type
_entity.pdbx_description
1 polymer ?
#
loop_
_entity_poly.entity_id
_entity_poly.type
_entity_poly.pdbx_seq_one_letter_code
_entity_poly.pdbx_strand_id
1 'polypeptide(L)'
;MEGESGIGSRGLCSRSRIDLKKKIFFLVIKNSMVRVYIDGVWDLGPHVAHLNYMQHVRAMAEEELGDDVTLIVGVISDADTASYKRTPIVNEAHRAQAVGAVRFVDKVVPNAPLVLTERFLEEHAIDLVFHGDDSQQEEFFGVCIAKGIMRYIPYDVAETGVSTTALIARVAQYYNSST
;
A
#
# COMPACT_ATOMS: atom_id res chain seq x y z
N MET A 1 56.45 -11.01 -35.79
CA MET A 1 55.42 -11.70 -34.99
C MET A 1 54.54 -10.63 -34.40
N GLU A 2 53.26 -10.75 -34.71
CA GLU A 2 52.24 -9.70 -34.79
C GLU A 2 51.83 -9.10 -33.44
N GLY A 3 51.25 -7.89 -33.49
CA GLY A 3 50.62 -7.23 -32.35
C GLY A 3 50.15 -5.82 -32.69
N GLU A 4 49.05 -5.74 -33.44
CA GLU A 4 48.38 -4.50 -33.87
C GLU A 4 47.74 -3.70 -32.72
N SER A 5 47.84 -2.37 -32.88
CA SER A 5 46.94 -1.26 -32.52
C SER A 5 45.71 -1.47 -31.63
N GLY A 6 45.47 -0.51 -30.72
CA GLY A 6 44.16 -0.30 -30.12
C GLY A 6 44.04 1.01 -29.34
N ILE A 7 43.66 2.09 -30.03
CA ILE A 7 43.27 3.38 -29.44
C ILE A 7 41.98 3.15 -28.64
N GLY A 8 42.07 3.26 -27.31
CA GLY A 8 40.92 3.19 -26.41
C GLY A 8 40.00 4.40 -26.58
N SER A 9 38.94 4.23 -27.36
CA SER A 9 37.87 5.20 -27.52
C SER A 9 37.02 5.28 -26.27
N ARG A 10 36.62 6.51 -25.92
CA ARG A 10 35.77 6.85 -24.79
C ARG A 10 34.39 6.20 -24.97
N GLY A 11 34.08 5.20 -24.16
CA GLY A 11 32.72 4.70 -23.99
C GLY A 11 31.88 5.59 -23.10
N LEU A 12 31.45 6.75 -23.60
CA LEU A 12 30.16 7.30 -23.18
C LEU A 12 29.09 6.43 -23.84
N CYS A 13 28.34 5.63 -23.07
CA CYS A 13 26.92 5.36 -23.30
C CYS A 13 26.42 4.22 -22.40
N SER A 14 25.72 4.56 -21.33
CA SER A 14 24.50 3.85 -20.94
C SER A 14 23.66 4.75 -20.02
N ARG A 15 23.31 5.95 -20.50
CA ARG A 15 22.09 6.60 -19.99
C ARG A 15 20.96 5.66 -20.34
N SER A 16 20.53 4.90 -19.33
CA SER A 16 19.50 3.89 -19.43
C SER A 16 18.30 4.48 -20.16
N ARG A 17 17.83 3.74 -21.17
CA ARG A 17 16.55 4.01 -21.81
C ARG A 17 15.50 3.91 -20.71
N ILE A 18 15.13 5.06 -20.13
CA ILE A 18 13.90 5.17 -19.36
C ILE A 18 12.81 4.69 -20.31
N ASP A 19 12.17 3.57 -19.95
CA ASP A 19 11.14 2.92 -20.74
C ASP A 19 10.12 3.98 -21.19
N LEU A 20 10.02 4.19 -22.51
CA LEU A 20 9.19 5.24 -23.08
C LEU A 20 7.71 5.02 -22.68
N LYS A 21 7.30 3.77 -22.42
CA LYS A 21 5.97 3.47 -21.87
C LYS A 21 5.81 4.01 -20.45
N LYS A 22 6.79 3.81 -19.58
CA LYS A 22 6.81 4.42 -18.23
C LYS A 22 6.78 5.94 -18.34
N LYS A 23 7.57 6.52 -19.25
CA LYS A 23 7.66 7.97 -19.44
C LYS A 23 6.34 8.58 -19.94
N ILE A 24 5.68 7.92 -20.89
CA ILE A 24 4.36 8.33 -21.39
C ILE A 24 3.29 8.13 -20.30
N PHE A 25 3.32 7.01 -19.59
CA PHE A 25 2.43 6.73 -18.46
C PHE A 25 2.53 7.84 -17.41
N PHE A 26 3.74 8.17 -16.95
CA PHE A 26 3.99 9.27 -16.03
C PHE A 26 3.60 10.65 -16.59
N LEU A 27 3.80 10.89 -17.89
CA LEU A 27 3.44 12.16 -18.52
C LEU A 27 1.92 12.35 -18.64
N VAL A 28 1.19 11.28 -18.96
CA VAL A 28 -0.29 11.28 -18.99
C VAL A 28 -0.83 11.48 -17.59
N ILE A 29 -0.25 10.77 -16.61
CA ILE A 29 -0.61 10.90 -15.19
C ILE A 29 -0.37 12.30 -14.63
N LYS A 30 0.72 12.98 -15.01
CA LYS A 30 1.00 14.35 -14.52
C LYS A 30 -0.06 15.40 -14.87
N ASN A 31 -1.03 15.10 -15.74
CA ASN A 31 -2.13 16.00 -16.08
C ASN A 31 -3.48 15.57 -15.46
N SER A 32 -3.49 14.57 -14.57
CA SER A 32 -4.71 14.04 -13.95
C SER A 32 -4.47 13.66 -12.49
N MET A 33 -5.45 13.92 -11.63
CA MET A 33 -5.48 13.43 -10.24
C MET A 33 -5.28 11.91 -10.19
N VAL A 34 -4.30 11.46 -9.41
CA VAL A 34 -3.94 10.05 -9.28
C VAL A 34 -4.59 9.44 -8.06
N ARG A 35 -5.17 8.24 -8.21
CA ARG A 35 -5.84 7.51 -7.14
C ARG A 35 -4.97 6.36 -6.67
N VAL A 36 -4.49 6.50 -5.45
CA VAL A 36 -3.67 5.49 -4.78
C VAL A 36 -4.55 4.72 -3.82
N TYR A 37 -4.41 3.40 -3.80
CA TYR A 37 -5.18 2.52 -2.95
C TYR A 37 -4.30 1.76 -1.96
N ILE A 38 -4.77 1.66 -0.72
CA ILE A 38 -4.29 0.73 0.29
C ILE A 38 -5.49 0.04 0.93
N ASP A 39 -5.30 -1.15 1.46
CA ASP A 39 -6.31 -1.84 2.24
C ASP A 39 -5.77 -2.42 3.53
N GLY A 40 -6.70 -2.85 4.35
CA GLY A 40 -6.41 -3.42 5.64
C GLY A 40 -7.67 -3.66 6.43
N VAL A 41 -7.49 -4.27 7.60
CA VAL A 41 -8.60 -4.46 8.53
C VAL A 41 -8.76 -3.27 9.45
N TRP A 42 -7.68 -2.62 9.90
CA TRP A 42 -7.78 -1.43 10.76
C TRP A 42 -8.53 -1.70 12.09
N ASP A 43 -8.38 -2.90 12.66
CA ASP A 43 -9.03 -3.30 13.91
C ASP A 43 -8.45 -2.56 15.11
N LEU A 44 -9.31 -2.31 16.11
CA LEU A 44 -9.07 -1.38 17.23
C LEU A 44 -8.79 0.08 16.78
N GLY A 45 -9.20 0.42 15.55
CA GLY A 45 -9.00 1.72 14.93
C GLY A 45 -7.56 1.96 14.44
N PRO A 46 -7.33 3.03 13.66
CA PRO A 46 -6.00 3.41 13.22
C PRO A 46 -5.09 3.82 14.40
N HIS A 47 -4.29 2.89 14.90
CA HIS A 47 -3.22 3.16 15.87
C HIS A 47 -1.96 3.70 15.18
N VAL A 48 -0.95 4.12 15.96
CA VAL A 48 0.27 4.80 15.45
C VAL A 48 0.95 4.08 14.28
N ALA A 49 1.05 2.74 14.30
CA ALA A 49 1.61 2.00 13.17
C ALA A 49 0.76 2.15 11.87
N HIS A 50 -0.57 2.10 11.96
CA HIS A 50 -1.44 2.33 10.81
C HIS A 50 -1.34 3.79 10.32
N LEU A 51 -1.28 4.75 11.24
CA LEU A 51 -1.17 6.18 10.90
C LEU A 51 0.15 6.49 10.20
N ASN A 52 1.26 5.97 10.71
CA ASN A 52 2.57 6.10 10.07
C ASN A 52 2.58 5.44 8.70
N TYR A 53 1.99 4.24 8.57
CA TYR A 53 1.85 3.57 7.28
C TYR A 53 1.09 4.42 6.26
N MET A 54 -0.10 4.91 6.60
CA MET A 54 -0.91 5.79 5.73
C MET A 54 -0.15 7.07 5.35
N GLN A 55 0.57 7.66 6.29
CA GLN A 55 1.38 8.85 6.04
C GLN A 55 2.54 8.56 5.08
N HIS A 56 3.24 7.44 5.25
CA HIS A 56 4.32 7.02 4.35
C HIS A 56 3.81 6.73 2.94
N VAL A 57 2.68 6.04 2.81
CA VAL A 57 2.03 5.80 1.50
C VAL A 57 1.78 7.12 0.78
N ARG A 58 1.15 8.09 1.47
CA ARG A 58 0.85 9.39 0.90
C ARG A 58 2.12 10.13 0.47
N ALA A 59 3.13 10.18 1.34
CA ALA A 59 4.40 10.84 1.02
C ALA A 59 5.11 10.21 -0.19
N MET A 60 5.15 8.86 -0.26
CA MET A 60 5.74 8.16 -1.40
C MET A 60 4.95 8.39 -2.70
N ALA A 61 3.63 8.38 -2.61
CA ALA A 61 2.78 8.67 -3.76
C ALA A 61 2.99 10.09 -4.27
N GLU A 62 3.05 11.08 -3.37
CA GLU A 62 3.32 12.49 -3.71
C GLU A 62 4.73 12.66 -4.31
N GLU A 63 5.73 11.94 -3.81
CA GLU A 63 7.09 11.94 -4.36
C GLU A 63 7.14 11.32 -5.77
N GLU A 64 6.46 10.20 -5.99
CA GLU A 64 6.45 9.50 -7.27
C GLU A 64 5.61 10.25 -8.33
N LEU A 65 4.49 10.85 -7.93
CA LEU A 65 3.43 11.31 -8.85
C LEU A 65 3.24 12.83 -8.87
N GLY A 66 3.69 13.55 -7.84
CA GLY A 66 3.41 14.97 -7.60
C GLY A 66 2.24 15.18 -6.62
N ASP A 67 1.85 16.44 -6.41
CA ASP A 67 0.94 16.83 -5.31
C ASP A 67 -0.55 16.42 -5.52
N ASP A 68 -0.96 16.02 -6.73
CA ASP A 68 -2.35 15.68 -7.06
C ASP A 68 -2.68 14.19 -6.79
N VAL A 69 -2.56 13.77 -5.53
CA VAL A 69 -2.83 12.39 -5.08
C VAL A 69 -4.09 12.31 -4.21
N THR A 70 -4.95 11.35 -4.52
CA THR A 70 -6.08 10.90 -3.69
C THR A 70 -5.75 9.54 -3.08
N LEU A 71 -5.68 9.46 -1.75
CA LEU A 71 -5.53 8.22 -1.00
C LEU A 71 -6.91 7.62 -0.70
N ILE A 72 -7.15 6.47 -1.32
CA ILE A 72 -8.31 5.60 -1.10
C ILE A 72 -7.90 4.50 -0.13
N VAL A 73 -8.66 4.33 0.95
CA VAL A 73 -8.41 3.28 1.95
C VAL A 73 -9.56 2.28 1.98
N GLY A 74 -9.28 1.04 1.60
CA GLY A 74 -10.19 -0.10 1.71
C GLY A 74 -10.24 -0.65 3.13
N VAL A 75 -11.45 -0.91 3.62
CA VAL A 75 -11.69 -1.59 4.89
C VAL A 75 -12.22 -2.99 4.59
N ILE A 76 -11.38 -3.99 4.82
CA ILE A 76 -11.72 -5.40 4.56
C ILE A 76 -12.90 -5.79 5.44
N SER A 77 -13.85 -6.52 4.84
CA SER A 77 -15.10 -6.91 5.49
C SER A 77 -14.88 -7.83 6.69
N ASP A 78 -15.84 -7.86 7.62
CA ASP A 78 -15.77 -8.78 8.76
C ASP A 78 -15.80 -10.25 8.30
N ALA A 79 -16.57 -10.54 7.23
CA ALA A 79 -16.68 -11.88 6.65
C ALA A 79 -15.37 -12.34 5.99
N ASP A 80 -14.78 -11.49 5.15
CA ASP A 80 -13.51 -11.78 4.51
C ASP A 80 -12.42 -11.90 5.57
N THR A 81 -12.37 -10.99 6.54
CA THR A 81 -11.38 -11.04 7.62
C THR A 81 -11.42 -12.36 8.38
N ALA A 82 -12.61 -12.83 8.76
CA ALA A 82 -12.78 -14.08 9.49
C ALA A 82 -12.37 -15.32 8.68
N SER A 83 -12.30 -15.23 7.34
CA SER A 83 -11.93 -16.36 6.50
C SER A 83 -10.42 -16.66 6.50
N TYR A 84 -9.57 -15.66 6.77
CA TYR A 84 -8.11 -15.81 6.69
C TYR A 84 -7.35 -15.41 7.96
N LYS A 85 -7.97 -14.65 8.88
CA LYS A 85 -7.37 -14.29 10.17
C LYS A 85 -8.42 -14.12 11.27
N ARG A 86 -7.96 -13.74 12.46
CA ARG A 86 -8.84 -13.46 13.61
C ARG A 86 -9.92 -12.45 13.23
N THR A 87 -11.18 -12.77 13.56
CA THR A 87 -12.32 -11.83 13.50
C THR A 87 -12.01 -10.54 14.24
N PRO A 88 -12.25 -9.35 13.64
CA PRO A 88 -12.00 -8.06 14.29
C PRO A 88 -12.75 -7.91 15.62
N ILE A 89 -12.19 -7.15 16.56
CA ILE A 89 -12.90 -6.74 17.79
C ILE A 89 -13.91 -5.65 17.44
N VAL A 90 -13.52 -4.71 16.58
CA VAL A 90 -14.36 -3.60 16.13
C VAL A 90 -15.04 -4.00 14.81
N ASN A 91 -16.36 -3.85 14.74
CA ASN A 91 -17.12 -4.15 13.52
C ASN A 91 -16.69 -3.26 12.34
N GLU A 92 -16.95 -3.74 11.12
CA GLU A 92 -16.56 -3.06 9.88
C GLU A 92 -17.00 -1.60 9.79
N ALA A 93 -18.25 -1.29 10.14
CA ALA A 93 -18.79 0.06 10.03
C ALA A 93 -18.03 1.06 10.92
N HIS A 94 -17.71 0.66 12.15
CA HIS A 94 -16.93 1.48 13.08
C HIS A 94 -15.46 1.60 12.63
N ARG A 95 -14.89 0.54 12.04
CA ARG A 95 -13.54 0.60 11.45
C ARG A 95 -13.49 1.59 10.29
N ALA A 96 -14.49 1.55 9.39
CA ALA A 96 -14.61 2.49 8.28
C ALA A 96 -14.77 3.95 8.75
N GLN A 97 -15.59 4.19 9.78
CA GLN A 97 -15.72 5.51 10.38
C GLN A 97 -14.39 6.01 10.97
N ALA A 98 -13.66 5.14 11.68
CA ALA A 98 -12.38 5.49 12.29
C ALA A 98 -11.31 5.81 11.22
N VAL A 99 -11.26 5.04 10.13
CA VAL A 99 -10.38 5.30 8.99
C VAL A 99 -10.73 6.63 8.31
N GLY A 100 -12.01 6.93 8.12
CA GLY A 100 -12.46 8.18 7.50
C GLY A 100 -12.17 9.44 8.31
N ALA A 101 -11.85 9.30 9.60
CA ALA A 101 -11.41 10.40 10.45
C ALA A 101 -9.90 10.68 10.36
N VAL A 102 -9.13 9.85 9.64
CA VAL A 102 -7.68 10.02 9.48
C VAL A 102 -7.40 11.12 8.48
N ARG A 103 -6.62 12.13 8.89
CA ARG A 103 -6.28 13.32 8.09
C ARG A 103 -5.74 13.03 6.68
N PHE A 104 -5.01 11.94 6.52
CA PHE A 104 -4.32 11.61 5.27
C PHE A 104 -5.21 10.87 4.25
N VAL A 105 -6.42 10.47 4.68
CA VAL A 105 -7.35 9.64 3.91
C VAL A 105 -8.38 10.54 3.22
N ASP A 106 -8.51 10.42 1.91
CA ASP A 106 -9.47 11.21 1.12
C ASP A 106 -10.77 10.45 0.88
N LYS A 107 -10.68 9.13 0.71
CA LYS A 107 -11.83 8.26 0.45
C LYS A 107 -11.71 6.95 1.20
N VAL A 108 -12.82 6.50 1.79
CA VAL A 108 -12.92 5.18 2.41
C VAL A 108 -13.81 4.28 1.55
N VAL A 109 -13.38 3.03 1.35
CA VAL A 109 -14.17 1.98 0.71
C VAL A 109 -14.48 0.91 1.76
N PRO A 110 -15.68 0.92 2.36
CA PRO A 110 -16.12 -0.19 3.21
C PRO A 110 -16.34 -1.46 2.38
N ASN A 111 -16.37 -2.62 3.02
CA ASN A 111 -16.53 -3.92 2.40
C ASN A 111 -15.55 -4.15 1.24
N ALA A 112 -14.30 -3.74 1.42
CA ALA A 112 -13.25 -3.98 0.45
C ALA A 112 -12.94 -5.49 0.36
N PRO A 113 -12.74 -6.04 -0.84
CA PRO A 113 -12.47 -7.46 -1.02
C PRO A 113 -11.05 -7.80 -0.54
N LEU A 114 -10.87 -9.00 0.01
CA LEU A 114 -9.53 -9.51 0.33
C LEU A 114 -8.67 -9.72 -0.93
N VAL A 115 -9.28 -10.17 -2.04
CA VAL A 115 -8.60 -10.40 -3.32
C VAL A 115 -9.02 -9.31 -4.30
N LEU A 116 -8.05 -8.51 -4.76
CA LEU A 116 -8.34 -7.44 -5.71
C LEU A 116 -8.62 -7.99 -7.10
N THR A 117 -9.64 -7.43 -7.74
CA THR A 117 -10.08 -7.81 -9.09
C THR A 117 -9.96 -6.63 -10.03
N GLU A 118 -9.83 -6.88 -11.34
CA GLU A 118 -9.82 -5.80 -12.35
C GLU A 118 -11.06 -4.92 -12.24
N ARG A 119 -12.24 -5.52 -12.03
CA ARG A 119 -13.50 -4.81 -11.82
C ARG A 119 -13.43 -3.84 -10.64
N PHE A 120 -12.84 -4.25 -9.51
CA PHE A 120 -12.70 -3.39 -8.34
C PHE A 120 -11.77 -2.21 -8.61
N LEU A 121 -10.67 -2.45 -9.32
CA LEU A 121 -9.74 -1.40 -9.72
C LEU A 121 -10.42 -0.38 -10.65
N GLU A 122 -11.20 -0.85 -11.62
CA GLU A 122 -11.96 0.01 -12.55
C GLU A 122 -13.07 0.80 -11.85
N GLU A 123 -13.85 0.15 -10.99
CA GLU A 123 -14.96 0.76 -10.24
C GLU A 123 -14.49 1.95 -9.38
N HIS A 124 -13.28 1.86 -8.83
CA HIS A 124 -12.70 2.91 -8.00
C HIS A 124 -11.65 3.77 -8.73
N ALA A 125 -11.44 3.52 -10.02
CA ALA A 125 -10.44 4.17 -10.87
C ALA A 125 -9.04 4.18 -10.21
N ILE A 126 -8.62 3.05 -9.64
CA ILE A 126 -7.35 2.90 -8.92
C ILE A 126 -6.18 2.87 -9.91
N ASP A 127 -5.22 3.76 -9.72
CA ASP A 127 -4.04 3.89 -10.58
C ASP A 127 -2.83 3.14 -10.02
N LEU A 128 -2.64 3.17 -8.70
CA LEU A 128 -1.59 2.45 -7.99
C LEU A 128 -2.13 1.79 -6.72
N VAL A 129 -1.54 0.65 -6.35
CA VAL A 129 -1.81 -0.06 -5.10
C VAL A 129 -0.54 -0.14 -4.28
N PHE A 130 -0.61 0.23 -3.01
CA PHE A 130 0.50 0.10 -2.07
C PHE A 130 0.15 -0.94 -1.01
N HIS A 131 1.11 -1.80 -0.67
CA HIS A 131 0.98 -2.75 0.42
C HIS A 131 2.35 -3.04 1.05
N GLY A 132 2.36 -3.63 2.24
CA GLY A 132 3.57 -4.25 2.79
C GLY A 132 4.05 -5.43 1.92
N ASP A 133 5.35 -5.69 1.93
CA ASP A 133 5.94 -6.85 1.26
C ASP A 133 5.81 -8.09 2.16
N ASP A 134 4.71 -8.84 1.99
CA ASP A 134 4.43 -10.07 2.72
C ASP A 134 4.33 -11.29 1.79
N SER A 135 4.21 -12.50 2.34
CA SER A 135 4.28 -13.73 1.55
C SER A 135 3.03 -14.04 0.70
N GLN A 136 1.93 -13.27 0.83
CA GLN A 136 0.64 -13.57 0.19
C GLN A 136 0.29 -12.59 -0.94
N GLN A 137 1.25 -11.80 -1.41
CA GLN A 137 1.01 -10.73 -2.37
C GLN A 137 0.45 -11.24 -3.71
N GLU A 138 0.97 -12.34 -4.24
CA GLU A 138 0.45 -12.94 -5.49
C GLU A 138 -1.00 -13.41 -5.38
N GLU A 139 -1.43 -13.90 -4.22
CA GLU A 139 -2.79 -14.39 -4.01
C GLU A 139 -3.80 -13.23 -3.96
N PHE A 140 -3.47 -12.17 -3.21
CA PHE A 140 -4.40 -11.06 -2.97
C PHE A 140 -4.31 -9.95 -4.01
N PHE A 141 -3.12 -9.72 -4.58
CA PHE A 141 -2.80 -8.60 -5.46
C PHE A 141 -2.28 -9.03 -6.84
N GLY A 142 -2.45 -10.30 -7.24
CA GLY A 142 -1.93 -10.83 -8.50
C GLY A 142 -2.29 -10.00 -9.75
N VAL A 143 -3.51 -9.44 -9.80
CA VAL A 143 -3.93 -8.51 -10.87
C VAL A 143 -3.10 -7.23 -10.88
N CYS A 144 -2.79 -6.66 -9.71
CA CYS A 144 -2.02 -5.43 -9.56
C CYS A 144 -0.56 -5.64 -9.95
N ILE A 145 0.00 -6.79 -9.56
CA ILE A 145 1.36 -7.22 -9.93
C ILE A 145 1.46 -7.41 -11.44
N ALA A 146 0.53 -8.15 -12.04
CA ALA A 146 0.50 -8.39 -13.49
C ALA A 146 0.37 -7.08 -14.31
N LYS A 147 -0.37 -6.08 -13.79
CA LYS A 147 -0.50 -4.76 -14.41
C LYS A 147 0.68 -3.82 -14.14
N GLY A 148 1.59 -4.17 -13.22
CA GLY A 148 2.73 -3.32 -12.85
C GLY A 148 2.38 -2.08 -12.01
N ILE A 149 1.19 -2.08 -11.38
CA ILE A 149 0.69 -0.96 -10.57
C ILE A 149 0.92 -1.16 -9.07
N MET A 150 1.47 -2.31 -8.68
CA MET A 150 1.83 -2.61 -7.29
C MET A 150 3.06 -1.82 -6.84
N ARG A 151 3.03 -1.32 -5.61
CA ARG A 151 4.14 -0.67 -4.91
C ARG A 151 4.29 -1.29 -3.53
N TYR A 152 5.51 -1.70 -3.21
CA TYR A 152 5.80 -2.28 -1.91
C TYR A 152 6.37 -1.21 -0.98
N ILE A 153 5.82 -1.15 0.22
CA ILE A 153 6.29 -0.28 1.30
C ILE A 153 6.96 -1.16 2.34
N PRO A 154 8.18 -0.82 2.81
CA PRO A 154 8.75 -1.46 3.97
C PRO A 154 7.83 -1.22 5.18
N TYR A 155 7.14 -2.26 5.62
CA TYR A 155 6.27 -2.21 6.79
C TYR A 155 7.11 -2.56 8.03
N ASP A 156 7.86 -1.59 8.54
CA ASP A 156 8.72 -1.86 9.71
C ASP A 156 7.92 -1.73 11.02
N VAL A 157 7.28 -2.83 11.40
CA VAL A 157 6.56 -2.95 12.68
C VAL A 157 7.49 -2.76 13.88
N ALA A 158 8.81 -2.97 13.69
CA ALA A 158 9.80 -2.92 14.76
C ALA A 158 10.01 -1.50 15.29
N GLU A 159 9.80 -0.47 14.47
CA GLU A 159 10.08 0.92 14.87
C GLU A 159 9.08 1.45 15.90
N THR A 160 7.82 1.00 15.87
CA THR A 160 6.78 1.50 16.80
C THR A 160 6.48 0.54 17.94
N GLY A 161 6.72 -0.77 17.76
CA GLY A 161 6.33 -1.79 18.74
C GLY A 161 4.81 -1.88 18.97
N VAL A 162 4.00 -1.34 18.07
CA VAL A 162 2.52 -1.31 18.17
C VAL A 162 1.90 -2.07 17.00
N SER A 163 1.04 -3.03 17.34
CA SER A 163 0.16 -3.72 16.41
C SER A 163 -1.14 -4.09 17.11
N THR A 164 -2.21 -4.38 16.38
CA THR A 164 -3.46 -4.86 16.97
C THR A 164 -3.22 -6.07 17.89
N THR A 165 -2.38 -7.03 17.46
CA THR A 165 -2.02 -8.20 18.27
C THR A 165 -1.31 -7.81 19.57
N ALA A 166 -0.34 -6.89 19.51
CA ALA A 166 0.38 -6.44 20.70
C ALA A 166 -0.53 -5.65 21.65
N LEU A 167 -1.45 -4.84 21.13
CA LEU A 167 -2.43 -4.11 21.94
C LEU A 167 -3.38 -5.07 22.66
N ILE A 168 -3.91 -6.08 21.97
CA ILE A 168 -4.77 -7.10 22.56
C ILE A 168 -4.02 -7.85 23.67
N ALA A 169 -2.78 -8.28 23.41
CA ALA A 169 -1.97 -8.98 24.40
C ALA A 169 -1.71 -8.12 25.65
N ARG A 170 -1.41 -6.82 25.46
CA ARG A 170 -1.18 -5.87 26.57
C ARG A 170 -2.43 -5.66 27.42
N VAL A 171 -3.60 -5.51 26.80
CA VAL A 171 -4.88 -5.38 27.52
C VAL A 171 -5.21 -6.66 28.28
N ALA A 172 -5.04 -7.83 27.67
CA ALA A 172 -5.26 -9.12 28.31
C ALA A 172 -4.33 -9.33 29.51
N GLN A 173 -3.04 -9.00 29.37
CA GLN A 173 -2.07 -9.07 30.46
C GLN A 173 -2.46 -8.15 31.63
N TYR A 174 -2.85 -6.90 31.34
CA TYR A 174 -3.28 -5.95 32.35
C TYR A 174 -4.49 -6.48 33.15
N TYR A 175 -5.51 -6.99 32.46
CA TYR A 175 -6.70 -7.59 33.08
C TYR A 175 -6.35 -8.79 33.98
N ASN A 176 -5.56 -9.72 33.46
CA ASN A 176 -5.16 -10.93 34.20
C ASN A 176 -4.23 -10.64 35.39
N SER A 177 -3.52 -9.52 35.40
CA SER A 177 -2.65 -9.10 36.52
C SER A 177 -3.37 -8.28 37.59
N SER A 178 -4.55 -7.76 37.27
CA SER A 178 -5.36 -6.90 38.15
C SER A 178 -6.51 -7.66 38.83
N THR A 179 -6.57 -8.99 38.65
CA THR A 179 -7.54 -9.92 39.24
C THR A 179 -6.79 -11.01 39.99
#